data_AF-A0A4Q6AV95-F1
#
_entry.id   AF-A0A4Q6AV95-F1
#
_cell.length_a   1.000
_cell.length_b   1.000
_cell.length_c   1.000
_cell.angle_alpha   90.00
_cell.angle_beta   90.00
_cell.angle_gamma   90.00
#
_symmetry.space_group_name_H-M   'P 1'
#
loop_
_entity.id
_entity.type
_entity.pdbx_description
1 polymer ?
#
loop_
_entity_poly.entity_id
_entity_poly.type
_entity_poly.pdbx_seq_one_letter_code
_entity_poly.pdbx_strand_id
1 'polypeptide(L)'
;MSSILKTSLGRLRLIGLLEGISLLILIFITMPMKYYFGHPAGSQIMGPVHGMLFLLFVFNTLSVGVEYRWKFMETTWKVLLACMIPFGTFYIDRRILRPLELRQKQQS
;
A
#
# COMPACT_ATOMS: atom_id res chain seq x y z
N MET A 1 -13.71 -12.19 11.28
CA MET A 1 -12.63 -11.79 10.33
C MET A 1 -13.10 -10.94 9.14
N SER A 2 -14.40 -10.79 8.86
CA SER A 2 -14.90 -10.14 7.63
C SER A 2 -15.13 -8.62 7.72
N SER A 3 -14.75 -7.95 8.82
CA SER A 3 -15.03 -6.51 9.02
C SER A 3 -13.90 -5.58 8.54
N ILE A 4 -12.74 -6.10 8.13
CA ILE A 4 -11.60 -5.30 7.66
C ILE A 4 -11.88 -4.74 6.24
N LEU A 5 -12.72 -5.39 5.44
CA LEU A 5 -13.09 -4.90 4.10
C LEU A 5 -14.17 -3.82 4.11
N LYS A 6 -14.88 -3.64 5.24
CA LYS A 6 -15.96 -2.65 5.35
C LYS A 6 -15.47 -1.24 5.65
N THR A 7 -14.23 -1.09 6.15
CA THR A 7 -13.71 0.20 6.61
C THR A 7 -12.68 0.77 5.63
N SER A 8 -12.69 2.09 5.44
CA SER A 8 -11.74 2.79 4.55
C SER A 8 -10.28 2.49 4.93
N LEU A 9 -10.00 2.39 6.24
CA LEU A 9 -8.69 2.02 6.79
C LEU A 9 -8.26 0.58 6.46
N GLY A 10 -9.17 -0.38 6.61
CA GLY A 10 -8.83 -1.79 6.34
C GLY A 10 -8.62 -2.06 4.86
N ARG A 11 -9.35 -1.37 3.97
CA ARG A 11 -9.10 -1.36 2.53
C ARG A 11 -7.73 -0.77 2.19
N LEU A 12 -7.38 0.37 2.79
CA LEU A 12 -6.07 1.00 2.61
C LEU A 12 -4.93 0.06 3.03
N ARG A 13 -5.08 -0.62 4.18
CA ARG A 13 -4.12 -1.63 4.68
C ARG A 13 -3.92 -2.76 3.68
N LEU A 14 -5.01 -3.31 3.15
CA LEU A 14 -4.97 -4.43 2.22
C LEU A 14 -4.31 -4.02 0.89
N ILE A 15 -4.72 -2.87 0.34
CA ILE A 15 -4.15 -2.35 -0.90
C ILE A 15 -2.65 -2.08 -0.72
N GLY A 16 -2.24 -1.44 0.38
CA GLY A 16 -0.82 -1.18 0.65
C GLY A 16 0.01 -2.45 0.82
N LEU A 17 -0.56 -3.50 1.41
CA LEU A 17 0.11 -4.80 1.52
C LEU A 17 0.24 -5.48 0.15
N LEU A 18 -0.79 -5.43 -0.69
CA LEU A 18 -0.74 -5.94 -2.06
C LEU A 18 0.28 -5.16 -2.91
N GLU A 19 0.33 -3.84 -2.75
CA GLU A 19 1.25 -2.96 -3.45
C GLU A 19 2.72 -3.27 -3.07
N GLY A 20 3.02 -3.40 -1.78
CA GLY A 20 4.34 -3.81 -1.30
C GLY A 20 4.75 -5.22 -1.74
N ILE A 21 3.82 -6.18 -1.77
CA ILE A 21 4.08 -7.53 -2.31
C ILE A 21 4.35 -7.46 -3.82
N SER A 22 3.58 -6.67 -4.56
CA SER A 22 3.78 -6.50 -6.01
C SER A 22 5.15 -5.87 -6.31
N LEU A 23 5.61 -4.91 -5.50
CA LEU A 23 6.95 -4.33 -5.57
C LEU A 23 8.03 -5.40 -5.31
N LEU A 24 7.85 -6.23 -4.28
CA LEU A 24 8.78 -7.33 -3.99
C LEU A 24 8.85 -8.31 -5.16
N ILE A 25 7.73 -8.69 -5.77
CA ILE A 25 7.70 -9.58 -6.94
C ILE A 25 8.39 -8.89 -8.13
N LEU A 26 8.20 -7.59 -8.32
CA LEU A 26 8.85 -6.83 -9.39
C LEU A 26 10.38 -6.82 -9.22
N ILE A 27 10.88 -6.68 -8.00
CA ILE A 27 12.32 -6.63 -7.76
C ILE A 27 12.93 -8.03 -7.69
N PHE A 28 12.31 -8.98 -6.98
CA PHE A 28 12.88 -10.31 -6.73
C PHE A 28 12.57 -11.36 -7.80
N ILE A 29 11.50 -11.21 -8.59
CA ILE A 29 11.19 -12.15 -9.67
C ILE A 29 11.47 -11.49 -11.01
N THR A 30 10.96 -10.28 -11.19
CA THR A 30 10.94 -9.67 -12.51
C THR A 30 12.32 -9.15 -12.96
N MET A 31 13.12 -8.55 -12.05
CA MET A 31 14.50 -8.18 -12.37
C MET A 31 15.40 -9.39 -12.66
N PRO A 32 15.47 -10.45 -11.82
CA PRO A 32 16.30 -11.59 -12.15
C PRO A 32 15.81 -12.31 -13.40
N MET A 33 14.49 -12.42 -13.63
CA MET A 33 14.00 -13.00 -14.89
C MET A 33 14.41 -12.17 -16.11
N LYS A 34 14.39 -10.84 -16.01
CA LYS A 34 14.83 -9.94 -17.08
C LYS A 34 16.35 -10.04 -17.34
N TYR A 35 17.16 -10.08 -16.28
CA TYR A 35 18.63 -10.08 -16.40
C TYR A 35 19.25 -11.45 -16.65
N TYR A 36 18.73 -12.52 -16.04
CA TYR A 36 19.28 -13.88 -16.17
C TYR A 36 18.65 -14.67 -17.33
N PHE A 37 17.35 -14.49 -17.61
CA PHE A 37 16.65 -15.23 -18.67
C PHE A 37 16.44 -14.43 -19.96
N GLY A 38 16.86 -13.16 -20.01
CA GLY A 38 16.76 -12.31 -21.20
C GLY A 38 15.33 -12.04 -21.68
N HIS A 39 14.31 -12.45 -20.92
CA HIS A 39 12.90 -12.31 -21.28
C HIS A 39 12.26 -11.13 -20.54
N PRO A 40 12.05 -9.97 -21.20
CA PRO A 40 11.45 -8.80 -20.56
C PRO A 40 9.94 -8.93 -20.31
N ALA A 41 9.29 -9.99 -20.79
CA ALA A 41 7.83 -10.19 -20.72
C ALA A 41 7.28 -10.05 -19.29
N GLY A 42 7.98 -10.57 -18.28
CA GLY A 42 7.58 -10.41 -16.88
C GLY A 42 7.50 -8.94 -16.43
N SER A 43 8.45 -8.10 -16.90
CA SER A 43 8.50 -6.67 -16.56
C SER A 43 7.47 -5.84 -17.31
N GLN A 44 7.15 -6.24 -18.54
CA GLN A 44 6.14 -5.57 -19.35
C GLN A 44 4.73 -5.75 -18.79
N ILE A 45 4.47 -6.89 -18.12
CA ILE A 45 3.17 -7.16 -17.49
C ILE A 45 3.15 -6.64 -16.05
N MET A 46 4.18 -6.94 -15.25
CA MET A 46 4.18 -6.57 -13.84
C MET A 46 4.36 -5.07 -13.61
N GLY A 47 5.04 -4.35 -14.50
CA GLY A 47 5.17 -2.89 -14.40
C GLY A 47 3.81 -2.18 -14.37
N PRO A 48 2.96 -2.36 -15.39
CA PRO A 48 1.60 -1.80 -15.41
C PRO A 48 0.71 -2.29 -14.26
N VAL A 49 0.79 -3.58 -13.88
CA VAL A 49 0.02 -4.14 -12.77
C VAL A 49 0.39 -3.47 -11.45
N HIS A 50 1.69 -3.34 -11.18
CA HIS A 50 2.20 -2.65 -10.01
C HIS A 50 1.83 -1.15 -10.04
N GLY A 51 1.99 -0.48 -11.19
CA GLY A 51 1.61 0.92 -11.34
C GLY A 51 0.13 1.18 -11.09
N MET A 52 -0.76 0.26 -11.51
CA MET A 52 -2.19 0.33 -11.20
C MET A 52 -2.47 0.18 -9.70
N LEU A 53 -1.80 -0.79 -9.04
CA LEU A 53 -1.91 -0.96 -7.58
C LEU A 53 -1.39 0.25 -6.82
N PHE A 54 -0.28 0.85 -7.27
CA PHE A 54 0.29 2.08 -6.72
C PHE A 54 -0.71 3.23 -6.79
N LEU A 55 -1.31 3.47 -7.96
CA LEU A 55 -2.33 4.51 -8.11
C LEU A 55 -3.54 4.27 -7.20
N LEU A 56 -4.04 3.03 -7.13
CA LEU A 56 -5.14 2.66 -6.22
C LEU A 56 -4.78 2.93 -4.75
N PHE A 57 -3.54 2.64 -4.36
CA PHE A 57 -3.03 2.91 -3.01
C PHE A 57 -2.97 4.41 -2.70
N VAL A 58 -2.43 5.21 -3.63
CA VAL A 58 -2.34 6.67 -3.51
C VAL A 58 -3.74 7.26 -3.36
N PHE A 59 -4.68 6.90 -4.25
CA PHE A 59 -6.06 7.39 -4.18
C PHE A 59 -6.73 7.01 -2.85
N ASN A 60 -6.58 5.77 -2.37
CA ASN A 60 -7.13 5.38 -1.08
C ASN A 60 -6.49 6.15 0.08
N THR A 61 -5.18 6.34 0.05
CA THR A 61 -4.43 7.06 1.09
C THR A 61 -4.89 8.50 1.18
N LEU A 62 -5.08 9.16 0.03
CA LEU A 62 -5.60 10.53 -0.03
C LEU A 62 -7.04 10.60 0.46
N SER A 63 -7.90 9.67 0.04
CA SER A 63 -9.30 9.61 0.48
C SER A 63 -9.42 9.44 1.99
N VAL A 64 -8.67 8.50 2.58
CA VAL A 64 -8.60 8.28 4.04
C VAL A 64 -7.96 9.47 4.73
N GLY A 65 -6.91 10.06 4.15
CA GLY A 65 -6.26 11.24 4.69
C GLY A 65 -7.22 12.44 4.80
N VAL A 66 -8.10 12.63 3.81
CA VAL A 66 -9.12 13.68 3.85
C VAL A 66 -10.23 13.32 4.86
N GLU A 67 -10.73 12.08 4.84
CA GLU A 67 -11.78 11.59 5.75
C GLU A 67 -11.38 11.72 7.23
N TYR A 68 -10.13 11.38 7.55
CA TYR A 68 -9.59 11.44 8.91
C TYR A 68 -8.82 12.74 9.21
N ARG A 69 -8.88 13.74 8.32
CA ARG A 69 -8.20 15.05 8.44
C ARG A 69 -6.71 14.94 8.79
N TRP A 70 -6.01 14.00 8.15
CA TRP A 70 -4.57 13.87 8.29
C TRP A 70 -3.86 15.11 7.74
N LYS A 71 -2.88 15.61 8.49
CA LYS A 71 -1.98 16.63 7.97
C LYS A 71 -1.06 16.02 6.93
N PHE A 72 -1.15 16.55 5.71
CA PHE A 72 -0.45 16.02 4.54
C PHE A 72 1.07 15.88 4.75
N MET A 73 1.66 16.91 5.36
CA MET A 73 3.10 17.00 5.66
C MET A 73 3.54 16.14 6.86
N GLU A 74 2.62 15.70 7.72
CA GLU A 74 2.98 14.90 8.90
C GLU A 74 2.74 13.41 8.70
N THR A 75 1.66 13.04 8.01
CA THR A 75 1.15 11.66 7.95
C THR A 75 1.09 11.14 6.52
N THR A 76 0.41 11.84 5.61
CA THR A 76 0.16 11.37 4.23
C THR A 76 1.45 11.13 3.45
N TRP A 77 2.40 12.06 3.50
CA TRP A 77 3.70 11.91 2.83
C TRP A 77 4.49 10.69 3.35
N LYS A 78 4.47 10.44 4.66
CA LYS A 78 5.13 9.28 5.25
C LYS A 78 4.49 7.96 4.80
N VAL A 79 3.16 7.93 4.68
CA VAL A 79 2.40 6.75 4.20
C VAL A 79 2.75 6.45 2.73
N LEU A 80 2.85 7.47 1.90
CA LEU A 80 3.25 7.36 0.49
C LEU A 80 4.70 6.85 0.36
N LEU A 81 5.65 7.46 1.09
CA LEU A 81 7.04 7.00 1.12
C LEU A 81 7.17 5.57 1.62
N ALA A 82 6.35 5.19 2.59
CA ALA A 82 6.35 3.87 3.17
C ALA A 82 5.86 2.78 2.21
N CYS A 83 5.15 3.11 1.12
CA CYS A 83 4.76 2.10 0.11
C CYS A 83 5.94 1.72 -0.79
N MET A 84 6.87 2.66 -1.03
CA MET A 84 8.12 2.38 -1.76
C MET A 84 9.07 1.45 -0.99
N ILE A 85 8.84 1.30 0.32
CA ILE A 85 9.60 0.41 1.17
C ILE A 85 8.72 -0.82 1.44
N PRO A 86 9.12 -2.04 1.04
CA PRO A 86 8.27 -3.22 1.18
C PRO A 86 7.84 -3.50 2.64
N PHE A 87 8.61 -3.01 3.62
CA PHE A 87 8.29 -3.09 5.05
C PHE A 87 7.73 -1.79 5.65
N GLY A 88 7.72 -0.68 4.90
CA GLY A 88 7.24 0.61 5.39
C GLY A 88 5.73 0.58 5.67
N THR A 89 4.96 -0.10 4.83
CA THR A 89 3.52 -0.29 5.01
C THR A 89 3.19 -0.96 6.35
N PHE A 90 4.00 -1.90 6.81
CA PHE A 90 3.83 -2.55 8.11
C PHE A 90 4.12 -1.60 9.30
N TYR A 91 5.10 -0.71 9.15
CA TYR A 91 5.40 0.31 10.16
C TYR A 91 4.27 1.34 10.29
N ILE A 92 3.80 1.86 9.16
CA ILE A 92 2.68 2.81 9.09
C ILE A 92 1.40 2.17 9.60
N ASP A 93 1.14 0.92 9.26
CA ASP A 93 0.00 0.18 9.77
C ASP A 93 -0.01 0.15 11.31
N ARG A 94 1.12 -0.22 11.91
CA ARG A 94 1.23 -0.37 13.36
C ARG A 94 1.17 0.98 14.09
N ARG A 95 1.69 2.05 13.49
CA ARG A 95 1.80 3.38 14.10
C ARG A 95 0.58 4.29 13.84
N ILE A 96 -0.08 4.16 12.69
CA ILE A 96 -1.12 5.08 12.24
C ILE A 96 -2.46 4.36 12.07
N LEU A 97 -2.52 3.25 11.34
CA LEU A 97 -3.81 2.59 11.08
C LEU A 97 -4.38 1.91 12.33
N ARG A 98 -3.55 1.24 13.13
CA ARG A 98 -3.97 0.54 14.35
C ARG A 98 -4.66 1.46 15.39
N PRO A 99 -4.10 2.64 15.75
CA PRO A 99 -4.80 3.54 16.66
C PRO A 99 -6.06 4.18 16.07
N LEU A 100 -6.15 4.36 14.75
CA LEU A 100 -7.36 4.88 14.10
C LEU A 100 -8.49 3.85 14.03
N GLU A 101 -8.17 2.58 13.79
CA GLU A 101 -9.13 1.47 13.83
C GLU A 101 -9.72 1.31 15.24
N LEU A 102 -8.89 1.44 16.28
CA LEU A 102 -9.35 1.40 17.68
C LEU A 102 -10.31 2.55 18.01
N ARG A 103 -10.04 3.77 17.50
CA ARG A 103 -10.96 4.91 17.66
C ARG A 103 -12.29 4.68 16.92
N GLN A 104 -12.26 4.11 15.72
CA GLN A 104 -13.46 3.79 14.97
C GLN A 104 -14.33 2.75 15.69
N LYS A 105 -13.69 1.72 16.28
CA LYS A 105 -14.38 0.67 17.04
C LYS A 105 -14.95 1.15 18.38
N GLN A 106 -14.52 2.31 18.87
CA GLN A 106 -15.06 2.96 20.07
C GLN A 106 -16.25 3.89 19.76
N GLN A 107 -16.46 4.26 18.49
CA GLN A 107 -17.55 5.13 18.03
C GLN A 107 -18.72 4.36 17.40
N SER A 108 -18.63 3.03 17.31
CA SER A 108 -19.68 2.12 16.82
C SER A 108 -20.10 1.15 17.92
#